data_AF-A0A2G2JRD1-F1
#
_entry.id   AF-A0A2G2JRD1-F1
#
_cell.length_a   1.000
_cell.length_b   1.000
_cell.length_c   1.000
_cell.angle_alpha   90.00
_cell.angle_beta   90.00
_cell.angle_gamma   90.00
#
_symmetry.space_group_name_H-M   'P 1'
#
loop_
_entity.id
_entity.type
_entity.pdbx_description
1 polymer ?
#
loop_
_entity_poly.entity_id
_entity_poly.type
_entity_poly.pdbx_seq_one_letter_code
_entity_poly.pdbx_strand_id
1 'polypeptide(L)'
;MFKSLLFFCLIVLYSAESPAAAKDRMVMPNFTPKVTWSTKGTSIYDVCHNYGYGHWKYRRCRMAAVKVFKTRCKDAKKKIRNTQGKRQKAARKEKARFCKTFRP
;
A
#
# COMPACT_ATOMS: atom_id res chain seq x y z
N MET A 1 -27.37 -64.91 -5.63
CA MET A 1 -25.99 -65.27 -6.01
C MET A 1 -25.63 -64.45 -7.24
N PHE A 2 -24.93 -63.32 -7.06
CA PHE A 2 -24.50 -62.46 -8.17
C PHE A 2 -22.99 -62.30 -8.14
N LYS A 3 -22.42 -62.69 -9.29
CA LYS A 3 -21.04 -62.56 -9.76
C LYS A 3 -20.75 -61.08 -10.04
N SER A 4 -19.61 -60.56 -9.59
CA SER A 4 -18.86 -59.48 -10.26
C SER A 4 -17.59 -59.19 -9.45
N LEU A 5 -16.49 -59.88 -9.74
CA LEU A 5 -15.42 -59.42 -10.64
C LEU A 5 -14.91 -58.01 -10.30
N LEU A 6 -13.89 -58.05 -9.44
CA LEU A 6 -12.91 -57.02 -9.14
C LEU A 6 -12.42 -56.35 -10.43
N PHE A 7 -12.82 -55.10 -10.65
CA PHE A 7 -12.13 -54.20 -11.58
C PHE A 7 -11.21 -53.29 -10.78
N PHE A 8 -9.96 -53.74 -10.65
CA PHE A 8 -8.82 -52.90 -10.33
C PHE A 8 -8.67 -51.85 -11.45
N CYS A 9 -9.25 -50.66 -11.26
CA CYS A 9 -8.94 -49.51 -12.09
C CYS A 9 -7.84 -48.70 -11.41
N LEU A 10 -6.60 -49.09 -11.71
CA LEU A 10 -5.38 -48.30 -11.55
C LEU A 10 -5.54 -47.00 -12.34
N ILE A 11 -6.12 -45.98 -11.73
CA ILE A 11 -5.99 -44.61 -12.24
C ILE A 11 -4.74 -44.04 -11.58
N VAL A 12 -3.60 -44.31 -12.23
CA VAL A 12 -2.39 -43.52 -12.08
C VAL A 12 -2.73 -42.13 -12.60
N LEU A 13 -3.19 -41.25 -11.71
CA LEU A 13 -3.24 -39.83 -11.98
C LEU A 13 -1.79 -39.35 -12.09
N TYR A 14 -1.29 -39.40 -13.32
CA TYR A 14 -0.20 -38.57 -13.80
C TYR A 14 -0.48 -37.14 -13.32
N SER A 15 0.21 -36.73 -12.27
CA SER A 15 0.34 -35.32 -11.91
C SER A 15 1.04 -34.64 -13.08
N ALA A 16 0.25 -34.08 -13.99
CA ALA A 16 0.75 -33.11 -14.95
C ALA A 16 1.22 -31.90 -14.16
N GLU A 17 2.50 -31.89 -13.77
CA GLU A 17 3.20 -30.70 -13.35
C GLU A 17 3.18 -29.73 -14.53
N SER A 18 2.15 -28.90 -14.56
CA SER A 18 2.13 -27.72 -15.40
C SER A 18 3.36 -26.91 -15.01
N PRO A 19 4.33 -26.63 -15.91
CA PRO A 19 5.34 -25.64 -15.61
C PRO A 19 4.58 -24.32 -15.46
N ALA A 20 4.32 -23.94 -14.21
CA ALA A 20 3.76 -22.66 -13.86
C ALA A 20 4.64 -21.64 -14.57
N ALA A 21 4.09 -21.03 -15.62
CA ALA A 21 4.75 -20.05 -16.46
C ALA A 21 5.59 -19.18 -15.55
N ALA A 22 6.91 -19.28 -15.70
CA ALA A 22 7.86 -18.43 -15.02
C ALA A 22 7.42 -17.02 -15.39
N LYS A 23 6.68 -16.36 -14.48
CA LYS A 23 6.31 -14.98 -14.66
C LYS A 23 7.65 -14.28 -14.68
N ASP A 24 8.11 -13.92 -15.88
CA ASP A 24 9.23 -13.03 -16.08
C ASP A 24 9.04 -11.92 -15.06
N ARG A 25 9.87 -11.96 -14.02
CA ARG A 25 9.87 -10.93 -13.00
C ARG A 25 10.44 -9.74 -13.73
N MET A 26 9.58 -9.00 -14.42
CA MET A 26 9.91 -7.71 -14.99
C MET A 26 10.54 -6.96 -13.84
N VAL A 27 11.87 -6.84 -13.89
CA VAL A 27 12.66 -6.18 -12.85
C VAL A 27 12.24 -4.73 -12.96
N MET A 28 11.19 -4.38 -12.21
CA MET A 28 10.71 -3.01 -12.21
C MET A 28 11.88 -2.17 -11.72
N PRO A 29 12.31 -1.15 -12.48
CA PRO A 29 13.41 -0.30 -12.06
C PRO A 29 13.12 0.18 -10.65
N ASN A 30 14.17 0.26 -9.82
CA ASN A 30 14.05 0.63 -8.42
C ASN A 30 13.51 2.07 -8.32
N PHE A 31 12.19 2.17 -8.29
CA PHE A 31 11.48 3.43 -8.36
C PHE A 31 11.21 3.92 -6.95
N THR A 32 11.93 4.98 -6.58
CA THR A 32 11.68 5.72 -5.34
C THR A 32 10.66 6.83 -5.63
N PRO A 33 9.41 6.72 -5.15
CA PRO A 33 8.40 7.74 -5.42
C PRO A 33 8.72 9.03 -4.67
N LYS A 34 8.73 10.16 -5.39
CA LYS A 34 8.75 11.49 -4.80
C LYS A 34 7.32 11.88 -4.44
N VAL A 35 6.98 11.75 -3.16
CA VAL A 35 5.65 12.09 -2.65
C VAL A 35 5.49 13.61 -2.59
N THR A 36 4.55 14.13 -3.38
CA THR A 36 4.12 15.53 -3.37
C THR A 36 2.64 15.61 -2.97
N TRP A 37 2.20 16.73 -2.41
CA TRP A 37 0.79 16.93 -2.09
C TRP A 37 0.44 18.41 -1.99
N SER A 38 -0.84 18.69 -2.20
CA SER A 38 -1.42 20.03 -2.11
C SER A 38 -2.35 20.11 -0.91
N THR A 39 -2.33 21.26 -0.24
CA THR A 39 -3.14 21.50 0.96
C THR A 39 -4.09 22.66 0.76
N LYS A 40 -5.33 22.54 1.26
CA LYS A 40 -6.28 23.64 1.45
C LYS A 40 -6.63 23.72 2.94
N GLY A 41 -6.13 24.75 3.60
CA GLY A 41 -6.21 24.87 5.06
C GLY A 41 -5.48 23.74 5.80
N THR A 42 -6.21 22.95 6.58
CA THR A 42 -5.67 21.76 7.24
C THR A 42 -5.77 20.51 6.39
N SER A 43 -6.50 20.52 5.27
CA SER A 43 -6.78 19.30 4.52
C SER A 43 -5.83 19.14 3.34
N ILE A 44 -5.33 17.92 3.13
CA ILE A 44 -4.67 17.49 1.91
C ILE A 44 -5.76 17.11 0.91
N TYR A 45 -5.78 17.73 -0.27
CA TYR A 45 -6.83 17.47 -1.27
C TYR A 45 -6.31 16.75 -2.51
N ASP A 46 -5.00 16.79 -2.74
CA ASP A 46 -4.37 16.19 -3.90
C ASP A 46 -2.96 15.69 -3.54
N VAL A 47 -2.57 14.56 -4.13
CA VAL A 47 -1.38 13.80 -3.77
C VAL A 47 -0.78 13.19 -5.03
N CYS A 48 0.54 13.27 -5.16
CA CYS A 48 1.31 12.70 -6.27
C CYS A 48 0.96 13.29 -7.65
N HIS A 49 0.52 14.55 -7.72
CA HIS A 49 0.22 15.24 -8.99
C HIS A 49 1.43 15.39 -9.94
N ASN A 50 2.64 15.16 -9.43
CA ASN A 50 3.84 15.10 -10.24
C ASN A 50 3.93 13.83 -11.12
N TYR A 51 2.97 12.92 -11.02
CA TYR A 51 2.84 11.74 -11.88
C TYR A 51 1.46 11.74 -12.55
N GLY A 52 1.39 11.31 -13.81
CA GLY A 52 0.13 11.20 -14.53
C GLY A 52 -0.86 10.25 -13.84
N TYR A 53 -2.11 10.67 -13.71
CA TYR A 53 -3.19 9.85 -13.16
C TYR A 53 -3.30 8.52 -13.92
N GLY A 54 -3.56 7.43 -13.20
CA GLY A 54 -3.64 6.08 -13.77
C GLY A 54 -2.29 5.40 -14.03
N HIS A 55 -1.18 6.14 -14.06
CA HIS A 55 0.14 5.55 -14.27
C HIS A 55 0.61 4.71 -13.06
N TRP A 56 1.38 3.64 -13.28
CA TRP A 56 1.86 2.79 -12.19
C TRP A 56 2.72 3.55 -11.16
N LYS A 57 3.48 4.56 -11.61
CA LYS A 57 4.24 5.48 -10.74
C LYS A 57 3.33 6.27 -9.80
N TYR A 58 2.19 6.76 -10.32
CA TYR A 58 1.18 7.46 -9.52
C TYR A 58 0.62 6.53 -8.43
N ARG A 59 0.27 5.29 -8.79
CA ARG A 59 -0.24 4.29 -7.83
C ARG A 59 0.78 3.97 -6.73
N ARG A 60 2.04 3.73 -7.09
CA ARG A 60 3.13 3.53 -6.12
C ARG A 60 3.37 4.76 -5.26
N CYS A 61 3.29 5.96 -5.83
CA CYS A 61 3.45 7.20 -5.09
C CYS A 61 2.33 7.37 -4.04
N ARG A 62 1.06 7.11 -4.38
CA ARG A 62 -0.04 7.16 -3.40
C ARG A 62 0.18 6.17 -2.25
N MET A 63 0.64 4.95 -2.54
CA MET A 63 0.97 3.97 -1.49
C MET A 63 2.11 4.45 -0.57
N ALA A 64 3.13 5.10 -1.13
CA ALA A 64 4.18 5.74 -0.35
C ALA A 64 3.67 6.94 0.46
N ALA A 65 2.74 7.72 -0.09
CA ALA A 65 2.12 8.86 0.58
C ALA A 65 1.37 8.44 1.85
N VAL A 66 0.67 7.30 1.82
CA VAL A 66 0.05 6.72 3.03
C VAL A 66 1.08 6.54 4.14
N LYS A 67 2.24 5.97 3.82
CA LYS A 67 3.31 5.71 4.80
C LYS A 67 3.85 7.03 5.35
N VAL A 68 4.15 8.00 4.50
CA VAL A 68 4.61 9.34 4.90
C VAL A 68 3.61 10.02 5.84
N PHE A 69 2.33 10.02 5.50
CA PHE A 69 1.29 10.67 6.31
C PHE A 69 1.08 9.96 7.65
N LYS A 70 1.13 8.62 7.67
CA LYS A 70 1.10 7.85 8.93
C LYS A 70 2.28 8.22 9.84
N THR A 71 3.50 8.32 9.29
CA THR A 71 4.69 8.71 10.07
C THR A 71 4.54 10.12 10.60
N ARG A 72 4.18 11.11 9.77
CA ARG A 72 3.98 12.49 10.23
C ARG A 72 2.88 12.62 11.28
N CYS A 73 1.80 11.85 11.14
CA CYS A 73 0.76 11.78 12.17
C CYS A 73 1.30 11.25 13.51
N LYS A 74 2.10 10.17 13.48
CA LYS A 74 2.75 9.62 14.69
C LYS A 74 3.69 10.64 15.32
N ASP A 75 4.53 11.31 14.53
CA ASP A 75 5.48 12.32 15.03
C ASP A 75 4.75 13.51 15.65
N ALA A 76 3.69 13.99 15.00
CA ALA A 76 2.85 15.06 15.55
C ALA A 76 2.22 14.66 16.89
N LYS A 77 1.70 13.42 17.01
CA LYS A 77 1.19 12.88 18.28
C LYS A 77 2.27 12.81 19.36
N LYS A 78 3.48 12.36 19.00
CA LYS A 78 4.63 12.30 19.92
C LYS A 78 5.04 13.69 20.40
N LYS A 79 5.13 14.67 19.50
CA LYS A 79 5.44 16.07 19.84
C LYS A 79 4.39 16.68 20.77
N ILE A 80 3.10 16.43 20.54
CA ILE A 80 2.03 16.90 21.45
C ILE A 80 2.20 16.31 22.84
N ARG A 81 2.55 15.02 22.95
CA ARG A 81 2.77 14.35 24.24
C ARG A 81 3.98 14.92 24.98
N ASN A 82 5.06 15.23 24.26
CA ASN A 82 6.36 15.58 24.85
C ASN A 82 6.59 17.09 25.01
N THR A 83 5.68 17.94 24.54
CA THR A 83 5.83 19.40 24.58
C THR A 83 4.64 20.01 25.31
N GLN A 84 4.84 20.97 26.21
CA GLN A 84 3.75 21.61 26.95
C GLN A 84 3.29 22.94 26.33
N GLY A 85 1.99 23.23 26.49
CA GLY A 85 1.40 24.56 26.27
C GLY A 85 1.45 25.08 24.83
N LYS A 86 1.70 26.40 24.68
CA LYS A 86 1.66 27.14 23.40
C LYS A 86 2.59 26.56 22.33
N ARG A 87 3.66 25.86 22.72
CA ARG A 87 4.61 25.18 21.84
C ARG A 87 3.99 23.97 21.09
N GLN A 88 2.82 23.48 21.52
CA GLN A 88 2.10 22.41 20.82
C GLN A 88 1.34 22.86 19.56
N LYS A 89 1.14 24.17 19.33
CA LYS A 89 0.23 24.68 18.28
C LYS A 89 0.60 24.14 16.89
N ALA A 90 1.88 24.08 16.56
CA ALA A 90 2.37 23.53 15.29
C ALA A 90 2.08 22.03 15.16
N ALA A 91 2.38 21.24 16.21
CA ALA A 91 2.12 19.80 16.21
C ALA A 91 0.62 19.46 16.14
N ARG A 92 -0.25 20.29 16.74
CA ARG A 92 -1.72 20.16 16.59
C ARG A 92 -2.16 20.39 15.14
N LYS A 93 -1.60 21.39 14.46
CA LYS A 93 -1.86 21.63 13.03
C LYS A 93 -1.37 20.46 12.16
N GLU A 94 -0.17 19.93 12.42
CA GLU A 94 0.32 18.74 11.72
C GLU A 94 -0.55 17.51 11.96
N LYS A 95 -0.97 17.27 13.22
CA LYS A 95 -1.90 16.19 13.56
C LYS A 95 -3.21 16.34 12.78
N ALA A 96 -3.81 17.52 12.78
CA ALA A 96 -5.03 17.80 12.02
C ALA A 96 -4.86 17.52 10.52
N ARG A 97 -3.68 17.85 9.98
CA ARG A 97 -3.37 17.69 8.56
C ARG A 97 -3.09 16.26 8.12
N PHE A 98 -2.31 15.50 8.88
CA PHE A 98 -1.83 14.19 8.45
C PHE A 98 -2.60 13.02 9.04
N CYS A 99 -3.29 13.20 10.17
CA CYS A 99 -4.03 12.10 10.79
C CYS A 99 -5.43 11.87 10.22
N LYS A 100 -6.03 12.84 9.54
CA LYS A 100 -7.40 12.74 9.02
C LYS A 100 -7.50 12.54 7.51
N THR A 101 -6.41 12.65 6.75
CA THR A 101 -6.55 13.17 5.38
C THR A 101 -6.04 12.30 4.26
N PHE A 102 -5.95 10.98 4.44
CA PHE A 102 -5.68 10.12 3.28
C PHE A 102 -6.09 8.66 3.50
N ARG A 103 -7.12 8.22 2.77
CA ARG A 103 -7.35 6.82 2.42
C ARG A 103 -7.21 6.73 0.89
N PRO A 104 -6.25 5.97 0.36
CA PRO A 104 -6.01 5.89 -1.07
C PRO A 104 -7.21 5.28 -1.80
#